data_AF-A0A8W7I6N1-F1
#
_entry.id   AF-A0A8W7I6N1-F1
#
_cell.length_a   1.000
_cell.length_b   1.000
_cell.length_c   1.000
_cell.angle_alpha   90.00
_cell.angle_beta   90.00
_cell.angle_gamma   90.00
#
_symmetry.space_group_name_H-M   'P 1'
#
loop_
_entity.id
_entity.type
_entity.pdbx_description
1 polymer ?
#
loop_
_entity_poly.entity_id
_entity_poly.type
_entity_poly.pdbx_seq_one_letter_code
_entity_poly.pdbx_strand_id
1 'polypeptide(L)'
;MTDNSCQLPPLAIDISRYKVHVVGDYATCQDFTLQLKLHCEDYPVLGFDCEWWCTSSMGNNRKVALLQLASAGGLCILVQMTRLHSIPQELSDLLHNDRILKVGIGPLADGIKLHQDYGLALRGTMDLQTLAQRLDVPVPYGMKALAKSVLGFEMDKKKNVILSNWERPLLTKRQIDYASKDAIVGLEIFRAFNQRIQLCEMEPFRDVRYQIPKVPKLKKPPPPPKRPQKRQKPHAKRMRLDVRQAQQLQGHLYTEF
;
A
#
# COMPACT_ATOMS: atom_id res chain seq x y z
N MET A 1 1.59 -27.86 -36.32
CA MET A 1 1.55 -28.82 -35.20
C MET A 1 2.08 -28.07 -34.00
N THR A 2 1.22 -27.66 -33.08
CA THR A 2 1.66 -27.03 -31.82
C THR A 2 2.27 -28.13 -30.97
N ASP A 3 3.56 -28.00 -30.68
CA ASP A 3 4.26 -28.92 -29.80
C ASP A 3 3.62 -28.87 -28.40
N ASN A 4 2.90 -29.93 -28.04
CA ASN A 4 2.23 -30.09 -26.75
C ASN A 4 3.19 -30.57 -25.64
N SER A 5 4.50 -30.65 -25.91
CA SER A 5 5.52 -31.15 -24.97
C SER A 5 5.68 -30.31 -23.68
N CYS A 6 5.08 -29.12 -23.61
CA CYS A 6 5.22 -28.21 -22.47
C CYS A 6 3.92 -27.93 -21.69
N GLN A 7 2.85 -28.73 -21.88
CA GLN A 7 1.68 -28.69 -21.01
C GLN A 7 1.92 -29.59 -19.79
N LEU A 8 2.46 -29.02 -18.71
CA LEU A 8 2.50 -29.70 -17.42
C LEU A 8 1.06 -29.93 -16.92
N PRO A 9 0.75 -31.12 -16.37
CA PRO A 9 -0.54 -31.35 -15.75
C PRO A 9 -0.73 -30.34 -14.60
N PRO A 10 -1.96 -29.91 -14.32
CA PRO A 10 -2.23 -28.98 -13.22
C PRO A 10 -1.63 -29.53 -11.92
N LEU A 11 -0.84 -28.71 -11.22
CA LEU A 11 -0.42 -29.04 -9.87
C LEU A 11 -1.67 -28.97 -8.99
N ALA A 12 -2.17 -30.14 -8.58
CA ALA A 12 -3.25 -30.22 -7.62
C ALA A 12 -2.81 -29.51 -6.33
N ILE A 13 -3.45 -28.40 -6.01
CA ILE A 13 -3.17 -27.65 -4.80
C ILE A 13 -4.04 -28.14 -3.66
N ASP A 14 -3.44 -28.34 -2.50
CA ASP A 14 -4.17 -28.47 -1.25
C ASP A 14 -4.17 -27.13 -0.52
N ILE A 15 -5.23 -26.34 -0.73
CA ILE A 15 -5.40 -25.06 0.00
C ILE A 15 -5.74 -25.27 1.47
N SER A 16 -6.18 -26.47 1.88
CA SER A 16 -6.57 -26.74 3.28
C SER A 16 -5.38 -26.79 4.22
N ARG A 17 -4.16 -26.99 3.69
CA ARG A 17 -2.91 -26.91 4.46
C ARG A 17 -2.61 -25.53 5.03
N TYR A 18 -3.24 -24.48 4.50
CA TYR A 18 -2.98 -23.11 4.91
C TYR A 18 -3.78 -22.73 6.16
N LYS A 19 -3.07 -22.28 7.19
CA LYS A 19 -3.66 -21.65 8.38
C LYS A 19 -3.88 -20.17 8.11
N VAL A 20 -5.13 -19.74 8.13
CA VAL A 20 -5.54 -18.35 7.85
C VAL A 20 -5.79 -17.62 9.16
N HIS A 21 -5.11 -16.50 9.37
CA HIS A 21 -5.28 -15.64 10.54
C HIS A 21 -5.69 -14.23 10.13
N VAL A 22 -6.78 -13.72 10.74
CA VAL A 22 -7.15 -12.31 10.63
C VAL A 22 -6.44 -11.54 11.73
N VAL A 23 -5.73 -10.50 11.35
CA VAL A 23 -4.83 -9.73 12.21
C VAL A 23 -5.33 -8.30 12.27
N GLY A 24 -5.58 -7.77 13.46
CA GLY A 24 -6.17 -6.45 13.63
C GLY A 24 -5.59 -5.61 14.76
N ASP A 25 -4.49 -6.06 15.37
CA ASP A 25 -3.76 -5.35 16.42
C ASP A 25 -2.24 -5.47 16.19
N TYR A 26 -1.48 -4.63 16.89
CA TYR A 26 -0.03 -4.52 16.70
C TYR A 26 0.72 -5.81 17.03
N ALA A 27 0.42 -6.41 18.20
CA ALA A 27 1.18 -7.54 18.72
C ALA A 27 0.99 -8.78 17.82
N THR A 28 -0.25 -9.10 17.48
CA THR A 28 -0.52 -10.22 16.57
C THR A 28 0.07 -9.98 15.18
N CYS A 29 0.06 -8.73 14.70
CA CYS A 29 0.68 -8.38 13.43
C CYS A 29 2.20 -8.57 13.44
N GLN A 30 2.86 -8.14 14.50
CA GLN A 30 4.29 -8.36 14.69
C GLN A 30 4.62 -9.86 14.72
N ASP A 31 3.92 -10.63 15.55
CA ASP A 31 4.18 -12.07 15.74
C ASP A 31 4.03 -12.88 14.45
N PHE A 32 2.92 -12.71 13.74
CA PHE A 32 2.72 -13.42 12.48
C PHE A 32 3.64 -12.94 11.37
N THR A 33 4.05 -11.67 11.39
CA THR A 33 5.04 -11.16 10.43
C THR A 33 6.40 -11.80 10.67
N LEU A 34 6.80 -12.00 11.93
CA LEU A 34 8.03 -12.73 12.26
C LEU A 34 7.95 -14.19 11.80
N GLN A 35 6.80 -14.84 11.95
CA GLN A 35 6.60 -16.20 11.42
C GLN A 35 6.68 -16.24 9.88
N LEU A 36 6.11 -15.26 9.18
CA LEU A 36 6.27 -15.15 7.73
C LEU A 36 7.74 -14.97 7.32
N LYS A 37 8.50 -14.15 8.07
CA LYS A 37 9.94 -13.97 7.84
C LYS A 37 10.70 -15.29 7.95
N LEU A 38 10.41 -16.10 8.97
CA LEU A 38 11.01 -17.43 9.14
C LEU A 38 10.68 -18.35 7.96
N HIS A 39 9.43 -18.40 7.50
CA HIS A 39 9.07 -19.18 6.31
C HIS A 39 9.79 -18.72 5.04
N CYS A 40 10.15 -17.44 4.97
CA CYS A 40 10.90 -16.86 3.86
C CYS A 40 12.40 -17.16 3.90
N GLU A 41 12.94 -17.73 4.98
CA GLU A 41 14.33 -18.22 5.01
C GLU A 41 14.50 -19.43 4.09
N ASP A 42 13.53 -20.35 4.08
CA ASP A 42 13.51 -21.53 3.22
C ASP A 42 13.04 -21.22 1.79
N TYR A 43 11.97 -20.42 1.67
CA TYR A 43 11.39 -20.06 0.38
C TYR A 43 11.01 -18.58 0.36
N PRO A 44 11.87 -17.70 -0.18
CA PRO A 44 11.75 -16.24 -0.05
C PRO A 44 10.70 -15.64 -1.00
N VAL A 45 9.47 -16.14 -0.93
CA VAL A 45 8.34 -15.71 -1.76
C VAL A 45 7.07 -15.68 -0.92
N LEU A 46 6.32 -14.59 -1.07
CA LEU A 46 5.02 -14.39 -0.49
C LEU A 46 3.97 -14.16 -1.58
N GLY A 47 2.85 -14.85 -1.47
CA GLY A 47 1.61 -14.42 -2.12
C GLY A 47 1.15 -13.10 -1.52
N PHE A 48 0.75 -12.16 -2.36
CA PHE A 48 0.44 -10.79 -1.98
C PHE A 48 -0.79 -10.29 -2.73
N ASP A 49 -1.67 -9.59 -2.02
CA ASP A 49 -2.80 -8.85 -2.57
C ASP A 49 -3.16 -7.68 -1.63
N CYS A 50 -4.05 -6.79 -2.06
CA CYS A 50 -4.67 -5.75 -1.22
C CYS A 50 -6.15 -5.58 -1.56
N GLU A 51 -6.97 -5.25 -0.55
CA GLU A 51 -8.39 -4.92 -0.75
C GLU A 51 -8.78 -3.60 -0.07
N TRP A 52 -9.70 -2.86 -0.71
CA TRP A 52 -10.24 -1.61 -0.19
C TRP A 52 -11.68 -1.38 -0.67
N TRP A 53 -12.45 -0.59 0.10
CA TRP A 53 -13.83 -0.29 -0.23
C TRP A 53 -13.93 0.68 -1.41
N CYS A 54 -14.31 0.17 -2.59
CA CYS A 54 -14.61 0.98 -3.77
C CYS A 54 -16.12 1.19 -3.91
N THR A 55 -16.60 2.43 -3.75
CA THR A 55 -17.97 2.81 -4.13
C THR A 55 -17.96 3.69 -5.36
N SER A 56 -18.92 3.46 -6.27
CA SER A 56 -19.08 4.20 -7.53
C SER A 56 -19.24 5.72 -7.35
N SER A 57 -19.58 6.19 -6.14
CA SER A 57 -19.79 7.59 -5.80
C SER A 57 -18.59 8.30 -5.16
N MET A 58 -17.56 7.59 -4.67
CA MET A 58 -16.50 8.20 -3.84
C MET A 58 -15.12 8.30 -4.51
N GLY A 59 -14.97 7.83 -5.75
CA GLY A 59 -13.66 7.73 -6.41
C GLY A 59 -12.69 6.80 -5.67
N ASN A 60 -11.46 6.66 -6.17
CA ASN A 60 -10.46 5.72 -5.63
C ASN A 60 -9.71 6.25 -4.38
N ASN A 61 -10.38 7.05 -3.54
CA ASN A 61 -9.77 7.78 -2.41
C ASN A 61 -9.77 7.00 -1.08
N ARG A 62 -10.35 5.80 -1.02
CA ARG A 62 -10.32 4.97 0.20
C ARG A 62 -8.96 4.31 0.36
N LYS A 63 -8.46 4.27 1.59
CA LYS A 63 -7.19 3.63 1.90
C LYS A 63 -7.27 2.13 1.73
N VAL A 64 -6.13 1.46 1.51
CA VAL A 64 -6.03 -0.01 1.64
C VAL A 64 -6.60 -0.42 3.00
N ALA A 65 -7.58 -1.32 2.99
CA ALA A 65 -8.27 -1.76 4.19
C ALA A 65 -7.77 -3.12 4.69
N LEU A 66 -7.36 -3.98 3.76
CA LEU A 66 -6.84 -5.31 4.02
C LEU A 66 -5.57 -5.53 3.19
N LEU A 67 -4.52 -6.03 3.83
CA LEU A 67 -3.31 -6.56 3.20
C LEU A 67 -3.30 -8.07 3.39
N GLN A 68 -3.10 -8.83 2.31
CA GLN A 68 -3.05 -10.29 2.34
C GLN A 68 -1.63 -10.77 2.08
N LEU A 69 -1.13 -11.67 2.93
CA LEU A 69 0.20 -12.28 2.78
C LEU A 69 0.09 -13.78 2.98
N ALA A 70 0.64 -14.58 2.08
CA ALA A 70 0.71 -16.04 2.19
C ALA A 70 2.13 -16.55 1.94
N SER A 71 2.57 -17.54 2.71
CA SER A 71 3.93 -18.11 2.63
C SER A 71 3.90 -19.60 2.31
N ALA A 72 5.00 -20.11 1.73
CA ALA A 72 5.12 -21.51 1.36
C ALA A 72 4.96 -22.49 2.54
N GLY A 73 5.32 -22.04 3.75
CA GLY A 73 5.17 -22.80 5.01
C GLY A 73 3.71 -22.97 5.49
N GLY A 74 2.71 -22.52 4.71
CA GLY A 74 1.30 -22.77 5.03
C GLY A 74 0.68 -21.74 5.98
N LEU A 75 1.28 -20.56 6.12
CA LEU A 75 0.69 -19.44 6.86
C LEU A 75 0.13 -18.41 5.87
N CYS A 76 -1.11 -17.99 6.09
CA CYS A 76 -1.73 -16.84 5.43
C CYS A 76 -2.28 -15.87 6.48
N ILE A 77 -1.92 -14.60 6.38
CA ILE A 77 -2.47 -13.54 7.25
C ILE A 77 -3.22 -12.50 6.46
N LEU A 78 -4.30 -12.00 7.07
CA LEU A 78 -5.16 -10.95 6.56
C LEU A 78 -5.06 -9.77 7.53
N VAL A 79 -4.18 -8.82 7.22
CA VAL A 79 -3.89 -7.67 8.09
C VAL A 79 -4.91 -6.57 7.83
N GLN A 80 -5.81 -6.35 8.78
CA GLN A 80 -6.80 -5.28 8.75
C GLN A 80 -6.12 -3.93 9.03
N MET A 81 -5.59 -3.31 7.97
CA MET A 81 -4.82 -2.06 8.02
C MET A 81 -5.57 -0.93 8.74
N THR A 82 -6.90 -0.86 8.58
CA THR A 82 -7.75 0.16 9.22
C THR A 82 -7.85 0.02 10.74
N ARG A 83 -7.49 -1.13 11.30
CA ARG A 83 -7.54 -1.40 12.75
C ARG A 83 -6.21 -1.20 13.46
N LEU A 84 -5.11 -1.13 12.71
CA LEU A 84 -3.79 -0.94 13.29
C LEU A 84 -3.61 0.52 13.74
N HIS A 85 -3.37 0.73 15.04
CA HIS A 85 -3.01 2.06 15.57
C HIS A 85 -1.62 2.51 15.10
N SER A 86 -0.70 1.57 14.93
CA SER A 86 0.61 1.76 14.33
C SER A 86 1.01 0.50 13.59
N ILE A 87 1.88 0.62 12.59
CA ILE A 87 2.36 -0.51 11.80
C ILE A 87 3.66 -1.02 12.44
N PRO A 88 3.75 -2.33 12.77
CA PRO A 88 4.99 -2.92 13.24
C PRO A 88 6.14 -2.72 12.24
N GLN A 89 7.34 -2.42 12.74
CA GLN A 89 8.52 -2.23 11.90
C GLN A 89 8.82 -3.50 11.10
N GLU A 90 8.53 -4.67 11.68
CA GLU A 90 8.73 -5.97 11.06
C GLU A 90 7.94 -6.11 9.77
N LEU A 91 6.71 -5.58 9.72
CA LEU A 91 5.86 -5.63 8.53
C LEU A 91 6.42 -4.70 7.46
N SER A 92 6.83 -3.49 7.86
CA SER A 92 7.52 -2.55 6.97
C SER A 92 8.78 -3.18 6.37
N ASP A 93 9.62 -3.81 7.19
CA ASP A 93 10.86 -4.46 6.73
C ASP A 93 10.58 -5.63 5.79
N LEU A 94 9.56 -6.44 6.09
CA LEU A 94 9.17 -7.58 5.25
C LEU A 94 8.74 -7.11 3.85
N LEU A 95 7.90 -6.08 3.78
CA LEU A 95 7.42 -5.52 2.50
C LEU A 95 8.55 -4.82 1.73
N HIS A 96 9.47 -4.16 2.44
CA HIS A 96 10.60 -3.44 1.86
C HIS A 96 11.74 -4.35 1.39
N ASN A 97 11.83 -5.58 1.89
CA ASN A 97 12.91 -6.51 1.54
C ASN A 97 12.76 -6.99 0.08
N ASP A 98 13.67 -6.59 -0.80
CA ASP A 98 13.67 -6.96 -2.22
C ASP A 98 14.18 -8.38 -2.50
N ARG A 99 14.76 -9.05 -1.49
CA ARG A 99 15.14 -10.46 -1.55
C ARG A 99 13.96 -11.40 -1.34
N ILE A 100 12.85 -10.91 -0.81
CA ILE A 100 11.61 -11.67 -0.65
C ILE A 100 10.65 -11.21 -1.75
N LEU A 101 10.28 -12.12 -2.65
CA LEU A 101 9.35 -11.79 -3.74
C LEU A 101 7.92 -11.67 -3.23
N LYS A 102 7.18 -10.65 -3.68
CA LYS A 102 5.74 -10.49 -3.46
C LYS A 102 5.00 -10.71 -4.78
N VAL A 103 4.29 -11.82 -4.88
CA VAL A 103 3.73 -12.34 -6.13
C VAL A 103 2.21 -12.24 -6.12
N GLY A 104 1.63 -11.86 -7.25
CA GLY A 104 0.18 -11.66 -7.37
C GLY A 104 -0.20 -11.08 -8.73
N ILE A 105 -1.39 -10.49 -8.83
CA ILE A 105 -1.84 -9.75 -10.02
C ILE A 105 -1.79 -8.26 -9.71
N GLY A 106 -0.94 -7.52 -10.40
CA GLY A 106 -0.75 -6.09 -10.16
C GLY A 106 -0.10 -5.69 -8.82
N PRO A 107 0.78 -6.49 -8.18
CA PRO A 107 1.29 -6.18 -6.83
C PRO A 107 2.01 -4.82 -6.74
N LEU A 108 2.59 -4.32 -7.84
CA LEU A 108 3.21 -2.99 -7.86
C LEU A 108 2.19 -1.87 -7.66
N ALA A 109 1.00 -1.98 -8.26
CA ALA A 109 -0.04 -0.96 -8.14
C ALA A 109 -0.54 -0.86 -6.69
N ASP A 110 -0.75 -2.00 -6.07
CA ASP A 110 -1.11 -2.10 -4.65
C ASP A 110 0.02 -1.59 -3.74
N GLY A 111 1.27 -1.90 -4.06
CA GLY A 111 2.44 -1.38 -3.36
C GLY A 111 2.56 0.15 -3.41
N ILE A 112 2.28 0.76 -4.58
CA ILE A 112 2.22 2.22 -4.72
C ILE A 112 1.12 2.78 -3.83
N LYS A 113 -0.04 2.13 -3.79
CA LYS A 113 -1.17 2.54 -2.97
C LYS A 113 -0.88 2.42 -1.47
N LEU A 114 -0.28 1.32 -1.02
CA LEU A 114 0.19 1.13 0.36
C LEU A 114 1.17 2.24 0.77
N HIS A 115 2.09 2.61 -0.11
CA HIS A 115 3.03 3.69 0.16
C HIS A 115 2.33 5.05 0.30
N GLN A 116 1.35 5.34 -0.56
CA GLN A 116 0.56 6.57 -0.48
C GLN A 116 -0.29 6.63 0.79
N ASP A 117 -0.91 5.51 1.16
CA ASP A 117 -1.88 5.45 2.26
C ASP A 117 -1.22 5.39 3.65
N TYR A 118 -0.07 4.71 3.74
CA TYR A 118 0.58 4.31 5.00
C TYR A 118 2.10 4.53 5.03
N GLY A 119 2.74 4.97 3.94
CA GLY A 119 4.20 5.09 3.86
C GLY A 119 4.92 3.75 3.65
N LEU A 120 4.20 2.62 3.56
CA LEU A 120 4.78 1.29 3.39
C LEU A 120 5.31 1.07 1.98
N ALA A 121 6.64 1.00 1.85
CA ALA A 121 7.29 0.77 0.57
C ALA A 121 7.37 -0.74 0.26
N LEU A 122 6.72 -1.16 -0.82
CA LEU A 122 6.81 -2.52 -1.35
C LEU A 122 7.97 -2.62 -2.36
N ARG A 123 8.84 -3.61 -2.21
CA ARG A 123 9.92 -3.95 -3.17
C ARG A 123 9.85 -5.41 -3.57
N GLY A 124 10.58 -5.83 -4.60
CA GLY A 124 10.65 -7.25 -4.99
C GLY A 124 9.28 -7.81 -5.40
N THR A 125 8.50 -7.08 -6.19
CA THR A 125 7.23 -7.61 -6.70
C THR A 125 7.44 -8.59 -7.85
N MET A 126 6.46 -9.42 -8.18
CA MET A 126 6.41 -10.18 -9.44
C MET A 126 4.97 -10.32 -9.89
N ASP A 127 4.66 -9.80 -11.07
CA ASP A 127 3.32 -9.91 -11.65
C ASP A 127 3.16 -11.25 -12.39
N LEU A 128 2.18 -12.05 -11.96
CA LEU A 128 1.96 -13.40 -12.49
C LEU A 128 1.40 -13.41 -13.91
N GLN A 129 0.70 -12.35 -14.33
CA GLN A 129 0.23 -12.24 -15.70
C GLN A 129 1.40 -12.01 -16.66
N THR A 130 2.33 -11.14 -16.26
CA THR A 130 3.58 -10.89 -16.99
C THR A 130 4.42 -12.15 -17.06
N LEU A 131 4.50 -12.91 -15.96
CA LEU A 131 5.19 -14.19 -15.92
C LEU A 131 4.54 -15.22 -16.85
N ALA A 132 3.22 -15.32 -16.84
CA ALA A 132 2.47 -16.22 -17.74
C ALA A 132 2.73 -15.90 -19.22
N GLN A 133 2.74 -14.61 -19.60
CA GLN A 133 3.07 -14.17 -20.96
C GLN A 133 4.48 -14.60 -21.37
N ARG A 134 5.46 -14.47 -20.48
CA ARG A 134 6.86 -14.87 -20.75
C ARG A 134 7.05 -16.38 -20.85
N LEU A 135 6.17 -17.16 -20.24
CA LEU A 135 6.18 -18.63 -20.29
C LEU A 135 5.28 -19.18 -21.41
N ASP A 136 4.84 -18.30 -22.33
CA ASP A 136 3.91 -18.62 -23.42
C ASP A 136 2.69 -19.41 -22.93
N VAL A 137 2.12 -18.99 -21.79
CA VAL A 137 0.89 -19.55 -21.21
C VAL A 137 -0.29 -18.71 -21.72
N PRO A 138 -1.04 -19.16 -22.74
CA PRO A 138 -2.10 -18.38 -23.35
C PRO A 138 -3.35 -18.40 -22.47
N VAL A 139 -3.45 -17.43 -21.57
CA VAL A 139 -4.56 -17.34 -20.62
C VAL A 139 -5.20 -15.95 -20.62
N PRO A 140 -6.53 -15.87 -20.48
CA PRO A 140 -7.20 -14.60 -20.20
C PRO A 140 -6.60 -13.90 -18.98
N TYR A 141 -6.76 -12.58 -18.92
CA TYR A 141 -6.24 -11.78 -17.83
C TYR A 141 -6.91 -12.11 -16.48
N GLY A 142 -6.10 -12.12 -15.42
CA GLY A 142 -6.54 -12.12 -14.03
C GLY A 142 -6.41 -13.45 -13.28
N MET A 143 -6.44 -13.36 -11.95
CA MET A 143 -6.14 -14.46 -11.04
C MET A 143 -7.00 -15.71 -11.29
N LYS A 144 -8.30 -15.53 -11.54
CA LYS A 144 -9.23 -16.65 -11.77
C LYS A 144 -8.85 -17.49 -12.99
N ALA A 145 -8.48 -16.83 -14.09
CA ALA A 145 -8.11 -17.51 -15.32
C ALA A 145 -6.78 -18.26 -15.18
N LEU A 146 -5.79 -17.63 -14.53
CA LEU A 146 -4.51 -18.25 -14.20
C LEU A 146 -4.68 -19.46 -13.28
N ALA A 147 -5.45 -19.34 -12.20
CA ALA A 147 -5.71 -20.43 -11.27
C ALA A 147 -6.30 -21.66 -11.97
N LYS A 148 -7.29 -21.44 -12.85
CA LYS A 148 -7.90 -22.51 -13.62
C LYS A 148 -6.92 -23.16 -14.59
N SER A 149 -6.14 -22.36 -15.32
CA SER A 149 -5.25 -22.87 -16.36
C SER A 149 -3.99 -23.54 -15.81
N VAL A 150 -3.44 -23.05 -14.70
CA VAL A 150 -2.16 -23.49 -14.15
C VAL A 150 -2.34 -24.55 -13.07
N LEU A 151 -3.37 -24.40 -12.24
CA LEU A 151 -3.60 -25.25 -11.06
C LEU A 151 -4.86 -26.11 -11.18
N GLY A 152 -5.67 -25.93 -12.23
CA GLY A 152 -6.97 -26.60 -12.34
C GLY A 152 -7.97 -26.12 -11.28
N PHE A 153 -7.68 -24.98 -10.62
CA PHE A 153 -8.41 -24.51 -9.46
C PHE A 153 -9.44 -23.44 -9.85
N GLU A 154 -10.72 -23.68 -9.55
CA GLU A 154 -11.80 -22.75 -9.85
C GLU A 154 -12.01 -21.76 -8.71
N MET A 155 -11.78 -20.47 -8.97
CA MET A 155 -12.00 -19.40 -7.99
C MET A 155 -13.41 -18.80 -8.09
N ASP A 156 -14.04 -18.60 -6.93
CA ASP A 156 -15.32 -17.89 -6.80
C ASP A 156 -15.11 -16.37 -6.63
N LYS A 157 -15.06 -15.64 -7.74
CA LYS A 157 -14.87 -14.18 -7.78
C LYS A 157 -16.20 -13.42 -7.91
N LYS A 158 -17.12 -13.62 -6.98
CA LYS A 158 -18.41 -12.91 -7.00
C LYS A 158 -18.23 -11.42 -6.74
N LYS A 159 -18.80 -10.60 -7.63
CA LYS A 159 -18.75 -9.13 -7.55
C LYS A 159 -19.20 -8.56 -6.21
N ASN A 160 -20.17 -9.20 -5.54
CA ASN A 160 -20.67 -8.72 -4.25
C ASN A 160 -19.67 -8.90 -3.10
N VAL A 161 -18.65 -9.76 -3.23
CA VAL A 161 -17.55 -9.88 -2.27
C VAL A 161 -16.42 -8.92 -2.63
N ILE A 162 -16.05 -8.86 -3.91
CA ILE A 162 -15.01 -7.93 -4.42
C ILE A 162 -15.34 -6.48 -4.05
N LEU A 163 -16.60 -6.08 -4.27
CA LEU A 163 -17.08 -4.72 -3.99
C LEU A 163 -17.63 -4.57 -2.55
N SER A 164 -17.33 -5.52 -1.65
CA SER A 164 -17.85 -5.53 -0.27
C SER A 164 -17.05 -4.65 0.68
N ASN A 165 -17.60 -4.39 1.87
CA ASN A 165 -16.98 -3.48 2.84
C ASN A 165 -15.80 -4.13 3.54
N TRP A 166 -14.62 -3.88 2.98
CA TRP A 166 -13.33 -4.30 3.53
C TRP A 166 -12.90 -3.49 4.76
N GLU A 167 -13.53 -2.34 5.04
CA GLU A 167 -13.27 -1.51 6.24
C GLU A 167 -14.03 -2.01 7.48
N ARG A 168 -14.80 -3.11 7.38
CA ARG A 168 -15.60 -3.62 8.51
C ARG A 168 -14.71 -4.03 9.69
N PRO A 169 -15.14 -3.78 10.94
CA PRO A 169 -14.40 -4.23 12.12
C PRO A 169 -14.21 -5.74 12.15
N LEU A 170 -15.23 -6.50 11.72
CA LEU A 170 -15.20 -7.95 11.59
C LEU A 170 -15.49 -8.34 10.14
N LEU A 171 -14.53 -9.04 9.53
CA LEU A 171 -14.70 -9.62 8.21
C LEU A 171 -15.66 -10.81 8.25
N THR A 172 -16.47 -10.96 7.21
CA THR A 172 -17.34 -12.13 7.06
C THR A 172 -16.53 -13.36 6.65
N LYS A 173 -17.04 -14.57 6.90
CA LYS A 173 -16.42 -15.81 6.42
C LYS A 173 -16.14 -15.80 4.90
N ARG A 174 -17.04 -15.20 4.12
CA ARG A 174 -16.87 -15.06 2.65
C ARG A 174 -15.72 -14.12 2.27
N GLN A 175 -15.57 -13.01 3.00
CA GLN A 175 -14.45 -12.08 2.80
C GLN A 175 -13.11 -12.72 3.17
N ILE A 176 -13.06 -13.43 4.30
CA ILE A 176 -11.86 -14.16 4.75
C ILE A 176 -11.47 -15.23 3.73
N ASP A 177 -12.44 -16.04 3.28
CA ASP A 177 -12.23 -17.10 2.29
C ASP A 177 -11.74 -16.53 0.93
N TYR A 178 -12.37 -15.46 0.46
CA TYR A 178 -11.95 -14.78 -0.77
C TYR A 178 -10.52 -14.22 -0.65
N ALA A 179 -10.26 -13.41 0.38
CA ALA A 179 -9.00 -12.68 0.53
C ALA A 179 -7.82 -13.64 0.76
N SER A 180 -8.00 -14.69 1.57
CA SER A 180 -6.96 -15.69 1.77
C SER A 180 -6.64 -16.44 0.48
N LYS A 181 -7.65 -16.79 -0.33
CA LYS A 181 -7.44 -17.46 -1.62
C LYS A 181 -6.69 -16.58 -2.60
N ASP A 182 -6.91 -15.27 -2.65
CA ASP A 182 -6.17 -14.40 -3.58
C ASP A 182 -4.66 -14.39 -3.30
N ALA A 183 -4.23 -14.34 -2.04
CA ALA A 183 -2.80 -14.48 -1.70
C ALA A 183 -2.29 -15.92 -1.89
N ILE A 184 -3.00 -16.93 -1.39
CA ILE A 184 -2.56 -18.34 -1.44
C ILE A 184 -2.43 -18.82 -2.89
N VAL A 185 -3.45 -18.59 -3.71
CA VAL A 185 -3.45 -19.05 -5.11
C VAL A 185 -2.39 -18.31 -5.92
N GLY A 186 -2.15 -17.01 -5.66
CA GLY A 186 -1.06 -16.28 -6.28
C GLY A 186 0.31 -16.92 -6.01
N LEU A 187 0.57 -17.31 -4.75
CA LEU A 187 1.79 -18.04 -4.38
C LEU A 187 1.90 -19.40 -5.08
N GLU A 188 0.83 -20.19 -5.13
CA GLU A 188 0.86 -21.52 -5.76
C GLU A 188 1.04 -21.44 -7.28
N ILE A 189 0.46 -20.45 -7.95
CA ILE A 189 0.70 -20.19 -9.38
C ILE A 189 2.20 -19.90 -9.60
N PHE A 190 2.79 -19.05 -8.76
CA PHE A 190 4.23 -18.76 -8.85
C PHE A 190 5.06 -20.03 -8.68
N ARG A 191 4.74 -20.88 -7.70
CA ARG A 191 5.44 -22.15 -7.47
C ARG A 191 5.38 -23.06 -8.69
N ALA A 192 4.21 -23.18 -9.31
CA ALA A 192 4.04 -23.95 -10.55
C ALA A 192 4.88 -23.40 -11.70
N PHE A 193 4.88 -22.07 -11.89
CA PHE A 193 5.73 -21.43 -12.89
C PHE A 193 7.22 -21.62 -12.60
N ASN A 194 7.65 -21.44 -11.35
CA ASN A 194 9.03 -21.62 -10.95
C ASN A 194 9.52 -23.05 -11.18
N GLN A 195 8.68 -24.05 -10.91
CA GLN A 195 8.99 -25.44 -11.21
C GLN A 195 9.15 -25.67 -12.72
N ARG A 196 8.29 -25.07 -13.55
CA ARG A 196 8.41 -25.14 -15.02
C ARG A 196 9.71 -24.51 -15.52
N ILE A 197 10.08 -23.33 -15.01
CA ILE A 197 11.33 -22.63 -15.36
C ILE A 197 12.54 -23.52 -15.05
N GLN A 198 12.56 -24.15 -13.86
CA GLN A 198 13.63 -25.05 -13.45
C GLN A 198 13.72 -26.30 -14.33
N LEU A 199 12.58 -26.94 -14.64
CA LEU A 199 12.52 -28.14 -15.47
C LEU A 199 12.92 -27.88 -16.94
N CYS A 200 12.58 -26.70 -17.46
CA CYS A 200 12.89 -26.31 -18.83
C CYS A 200 14.28 -25.65 -18.98
N GLU A 201 15.11 -25.66 -17.92
CA GLU A 201 16.41 -24.97 -17.86
C GLU A 201 16.35 -23.53 -18.38
N MET A 202 15.21 -22.87 -18.20
CA MET A 202 15.05 -21.47 -18.60
C MET A 202 15.92 -20.63 -17.68
N GLU A 203 16.69 -19.70 -18.26
CA GLU A 203 17.54 -18.80 -17.48
C GLU A 203 16.77 -18.24 -16.28
N PRO A 204 17.26 -18.45 -15.05
CA PRO A 204 16.55 -18.00 -13.86
C PRO A 204 16.32 -16.51 -13.98
N PHE A 205 15.16 -16.04 -13.53
CA PHE A 205 14.78 -14.63 -13.57
C PHE A 205 15.79 -13.77 -12.78
N ARG A 206 16.88 -13.35 -13.43
CA ARG A 206 17.96 -12.56 -12.81
C ARG A 206 17.74 -11.05 -12.90
N ASP A 207 16.70 -10.60 -13.61
CA ASP A 207 16.44 -9.17 -13.78
C ASP A 207 14.95 -8.85 -13.93
N VAL A 208 14.20 -9.06 -12.85
CA VAL A 208 13.02 -8.22 -12.58
C VAL A 208 13.27 -7.43 -11.31
N ARG A 209 14.45 -6.80 -11.23
CA ARG A 209 14.66 -5.67 -10.32
C ARG A 209 13.76 -4.57 -10.85
N TYR A 210 12.58 -4.44 -10.23
CA TYR A 210 11.64 -3.39 -10.57
C TYR A 210 12.36 -2.04 -10.58
N GLN A 211 12.36 -1.40 -11.73
CA GLN A 211 12.53 0.03 -11.82
C GLN A 211 11.39 0.63 -10.99
N ILE A 212 11.72 1.12 -9.80
CA ILE A 212 10.85 2.07 -9.11
C ILE A 212 10.63 3.20 -10.12
N PRO A 213 9.39 3.50 -10.56
CA PRO A 213 9.15 4.71 -11.32
C PRO A 213 9.74 5.84 -10.49
N LYS A 214 10.76 6.55 -11.01
CA LYS A 214 11.30 7.72 -10.32
C LYS A 214 10.10 8.59 -9.95
N VAL A 215 9.80 8.68 -8.66
CA VAL A 215 8.70 9.52 -8.17
C VAL A 215 8.92 10.88 -8.82
N PRO A 216 7.97 11.43 -9.61
CA PRO A 216 8.13 12.75 -10.16
C PRO A 216 8.43 13.67 -8.99
N LYS A 217 9.57 14.35 -9.02
CA LYS A 217 9.93 15.31 -7.97
C LYS A 217 8.73 16.24 -7.82
N LEU A 218 8.04 16.17 -6.69
CA LEU A 218 6.98 17.12 -6.34
C LEU A 218 7.58 18.51 -6.59
N LYS A 219 6.99 19.27 -7.52
CA LYS A 219 7.38 20.66 -7.72
C LYS A 219 7.25 21.32 -6.35
N LYS A 220 8.36 21.88 -5.83
CA LYS A 220 8.33 22.61 -4.56
C LYS A 220 7.14 23.57 -4.61
N PRO A 221 6.29 23.63 -3.57
CA PRO A 221 5.22 24.61 -3.54
C PRO A 221 5.84 25.99 -3.77
N PRO A 222 5.16 26.88 -4.53
CA PRO A 222 5.65 28.23 -4.72
C PRO A 222 5.90 28.86 -3.34
N PRO A 223 6.97 29.65 -3.18
CA PRO A 223 7.24 30.31 -1.93
C PRO A 223 6.00 31.11 -1.50
N PRO A 224 5.70 31.16 -0.19
CA PRO A 224 4.54 31.89 0.29
C PRO A 224 4.62 33.35 -0.19
N PRO A 225 3.48 33.96 -0.56
CA PRO A 225 3.46 35.34 -1.02
C PRO A 225 4.15 36.23 0.03
N LYS A 226 5.07 37.08 -0.44
CA LYS A 226 5.78 38.02 0.44
C LYS A 226 4.72 38.80 1.21
N ARG A 227 4.83 38.75 2.55
CA ARG A 227 3.95 39.49 3.45
C ARG A 227 3.87 40.94 2.96
N PRO A 228 2.67 41.53 2.79
CA PRO A 228 2.57 42.93 2.41
C PRO A 228 3.36 43.74 3.43
N GLN A 229 4.32 44.54 2.93
CA GLN A 229 5.06 45.47 3.76
C GLN A 229 4.02 46.32 4.49
N LYS A 230 4.07 46.31 5.83
CA LYS A 230 3.24 47.20 6.64
C LYS A 230 3.48 48.61 6.11
N ARG A 231 2.45 49.21 5.49
CA ARG A 231 2.43 50.65 5.25
C ARG A 231 2.71 51.31 6.59
N GLN A 232 3.80 52.06 6.69
CA GLN A 232 4.01 52.94 7.82
C GLN A 232 2.79 53.85 7.91
N LYS A 233 2.04 53.74 9.01
CA LYS A 233 1.00 54.73 9.32
C LYS A 233 1.69 56.09 9.42
N PRO A 234 1.16 57.16 8.80
CA PRO A 234 1.72 58.48 8.96
C PRO A 234 1.81 58.82 10.45
N HIS A 235 2.97 59.33 10.84
CA HIS A 235 3.27 59.77 12.18
C HIS A 235 2.22 60.81 12.61
N ALA A 236 1.49 60.56 13.70
CA ALA A 236 0.61 61.56 14.28
C ALA A 236 1.46 62.79 14.62
N LYS A 237 1.15 63.94 14.01
CA LYS A 237 1.76 65.22 14.38
C LYS A 237 1.47 65.46 15.85
N ARG A 238 2.52 65.36 16.67
CA ARG A 238 2.54 65.79 18.07
C ARG A 238 2.22 67.28 18.07
N MET A 239 1.03 67.68 18.51
CA MET A 239 0.72 69.08 18.82
C MET A 239 1.74 69.54 19.86
N ARG A 240 2.63 70.46 19.47
CA ARG A 240 3.45 71.23 20.40
C ARG A 240 2.54 72.30 20.98
N LEU A 241 2.24 72.20 22.27
CA LEU A 241 1.77 73.32 23.07
C LEU A 241 2.87 74.40 23.03
N ASP A 242 2.54 75.55 22.44
CA ASP A 242 3.45 76.70 22.35
C ASP A 242 3.44 77.43 23.70
N VAL A 243 4.52 77.28 24.47
CA VAL A 243 4.71 77.87 25.81
C VAL A 243 5.16 79.34 25.70
N ARG A 244 4.64 80.08 24.71
CA ARG A 244 4.96 81.50 24.46
C ARG A 244 3.73 82.40 24.37
N GLN A 245 2.69 82.07 25.12
CA GLN A 245 1.51 82.92 25.31
C GLN A 245 1.01 82.93 26.78
N ALA A 246 1.93 82.99 27.75
CA ALA A 246 1.59 83.07 29.18
C ALA A 246 2.43 84.09 29.97
N GLN A 247 2.97 85.14 29.32
CA GLN A 247 3.70 86.22 30.01
C GLN A 247 3.42 87.63 29.47
N GLN A 248 2.21 87.91 28.98
CA GLN A 248 1.83 89.29 28.64
C GLN A 248 0.33 89.58 28.78
N LEU A 249 -0.19 89.34 29.99
CA LEU A 249 -1.23 90.16 30.62
C LEU A 249 -0.71 90.36 32.06
N GLN A 250 0.04 91.43 32.33
CA GLN A 250 -0.49 92.60 33.05
C GLN A 250 -1.46 92.13 34.16
N GLY A 251 -1.04 92.02 35.43
CA GLY A 251 -0.43 93.11 36.17
C GLY A 251 -1.44 94.23 36.43
N HIS A 252 -2.60 93.91 37.01
CA HIS A 252 -3.43 94.92 37.67
C HIS A 252 -4.22 94.30 38.84
N LEU A 253 -3.99 94.92 40.01
CA LEU A 253 -4.89 95.07 41.15
C LEU A 253 -4.94 93.89 42.14
N TYR A 254 -4.18 93.96 43.24
CA TYR A 254 -4.44 94.69 44.51
C TYR A 254 -5.47 93.99 45.42
N THR A 255 -4.95 93.55 46.57
CA THR A 255 -5.49 93.62 47.95
C THR A 255 -6.78 92.89 48.35
N GLU A 256 -6.57 92.08 49.40
CA GLU A 256 -7.31 92.05 50.67
C GLU A 256 -8.54 91.12 50.87
N PHE A 257 -8.38 90.34 51.96
CA PHE A 257 -9.30 89.54 52.79
C PHE A 257 -10.02 88.32 52.19
#